data_AF-H6V9Y8-F1
#
_entry.id   AF-H6V9Y8-F1
#
_cell.length_a   1.000
_cell.length_b   1.000
_cell.length_c   1.000
_cell.angle_alpha   90.00
_cell.angle_beta   90.00
_cell.angle_gamma   90.00
#
_symmetry.space_group_name_H-M   'P 1'
#
loop_
_entity.id
_entity.type
_entity.pdbx_description
1 polymer ?
#
loop_
_entity_poly.entity_id
_entity_poly.type
_entity_poly.pdbx_seq_one_letter_code
_entity_poly.pdbx_strand_id
1 'polypeptide(L)'
;DKVLHVDCSLWESMRALQKAVAEELELPQSVMAIFNQHDEEDDFNGIDQCSRGVIKDVREEIFKRLAGSSFIVIFHNGSSHYIDLYDCGIPVTTFLSNKVLWTWGGGFRLRGNLKGWDSIDFQRNTYMVPLAELDHALQEEAADVANRMGILDPDTIVECFQYVWKQTCAGQIDWGMHASNYWVCDGII
;
A
#
# COMPACT_ATOMS: atom_id res chain seq x y z
N ASP A 1 21.34 0.19 10.32
CA ASP A 1 20.17 0.33 9.44
C ASP A 1 19.24 -0.85 9.62
N LYS A 2 17.96 -0.60 9.90
CA LYS A 2 16.92 -1.63 10.01
C LYS A 2 16.05 -1.59 8.76
N VAL A 3 15.60 -2.75 8.29
CA VAL A 3 14.58 -2.84 7.25
C VAL A 3 13.33 -3.38 7.94
N LEU A 4 12.23 -2.65 7.86
CA LEU A 4 10.92 -3.08 8.34
C LEU A 4 10.11 -3.53 7.14
N HIS A 5 9.71 -4.79 7.12
CA HIS A 5 8.81 -5.32 6.12
C HIS A 5 7.37 -5.33 6.67
N VAL A 6 6.52 -4.46 6.14
CA VAL A 6 5.13 -4.35 6.58
C VAL A 6 4.24 -4.80 5.43
N ASP A 7 3.75 -6.04 5.53
CA ASP A 7 2.84 -6.60 4.55
C ASP A 7 1.39 -6.39 4.98
N CYS A 8 0.69 -5.53 4.24
CA CYS A 8 -0.76 -5.33 4.34
C CYS A 8 -1.39 -5.44 2.96
N SER A 9 -0.83 -6.28 2.09
CA SER A 9 -1.32 -6.52 0.73
C SER A 9 -2.79 -6.97 0.69
N LEU A 10 -3.22 -7.70 1.71
CA LEU A 10 -4.63 -7.93 2.04
C LEU A 10 -5.05 -6.93 3.13
N TRP A 11 -5.58 -5.79 2.71
CA TRP A 11 -5.97 -4.74 3.65
C TRP A 11 -7.17 -5.15 4.49
N GLU A 12 -7.03 -5.02 5.82
CA GLU A 12 -8.11 -5.28 6.79
C GLU A 12 -8.52 -3.98 7.50
N SER A 13 -7.60 -3.36 8.25
CA SER A 13 -7.86 -2.13 9.01
C SER A 13 -6.57 -1.42 9.43
N MET A 14 -6.71 -0.19 9.94
CA MET A 14 -5.59 0.52 10.58
C MET A 14 -5.06 -0.22 11.81
N ARG A 15 -5.94 -0.92 12.55
CA ARG A 15 -5.57 -1.80 13.66
C ARG A 15 -4.68 -2.95 13.20
N ALA A 16 -5.04 -3.62 12.11
CA ALA A 16 -4.26 -4.73 11.56
C ALA A 16 -2.88 -4.27 11.07
N LEU A 17 -2.80 -3.11 10.38
CA LEU A 17 -1.53 -2.49 10.01
C LEU A 17 -0.64 -2.22 11.23
N GLN A 18 -1.19 -1.59 12.27
CA GLN A 18 -0.43 -1.28 13.47
C GLN A 18 0.09 -2.55 14.16
N LYS A 19 -0.70 -3.64 14.14
CA LYS A 19 -0.30 -4.94 14.67
C LYS A 19 0.83 -5.57 13.85
N ALA A 20 0.75 -5.54 12.52
CA ALA A 20 1.83 -6.02 11.65
C ALA A 20 3.15 -5.27 11.89
N VAL A 21 3.09 -3.95 12.11
CA VAL A 21 4.26 -3.14 12.49
C VAL A 21 4.83 -3.57 13.84
N ALA A 22 3.97 -3.82 14.84
CA ALA A 22 4.40 -4.26 16.17
C ALA A 22 5.06 -5.65 16.14
N GLU A 23 4.54 -6.56 15.32
CA GLU A 23 5.08 -7.90 15.09
C GLU A 23 6.45 -7.84 14.40
N GLU A 24 6.57 -7.06 13.32
CA GLU A 24 7.83 -6.84 12.60
C GLU A 24 8.91 -6.22 13.49
N LEU A 25 8.52 -5.39 14.46
CA LEU A 25 9.44 -4.79 15.43
C LEU A 25 9.80 -5.68 16.61
N GLU A 26 9.18 -6.87 16.67
CA GLU A 26 9.25 -7.83 17.77
C GLU A 26 8.95 -7.14 19.12
N LEU A 27 7.86 -6.36 19.17
CA LEU A 27 7.50 -5.66 20.40
C LEU A 27 7.18 -6.64 21.54
N PRO A 28 7.41 -6.26 22.80
CA PRO A 28 7.19 -7.14 23.94
C PRO A 28 5.76 -7.68 24.00
N GLN A 29 5.61 -8.89 24.53
CA GLN A 29 4.30 -9.52 24.75
C GLN A 29 3.33 -8.64 25.57
N SER A 30 3.85 -7.79 26.47
CA SER A 30 3.03 -6.82 27.21
C SER A 30 2.38 -5.77 26.30
N VAL A 31 3.04 -5.38 25.20
CA VAL A 31 2.48 -4.48 24.19
C VAL A 31 1.47 -5.24 23.32
N MET A 32 1.79 -6.49 22.95
CA MET A 32 0.86 -7.33 22.18
C MET A 32 -0.45 -7.60 22.94
N ALA A 33 -0.39 -7.70 24.26
CA ALA A 33 -1.58 -7.86 25.11
C ALA A 33 -2.53 -6.66 25.06
N ILE A 34 -2.04 -5.44 24.76
CA ILE A 34 -2.87 -4.23 24.62
C ILE A 34 -3.82 -4.39 23.42
N PHE A 35 -3.36 -5.01 22.33
CA PHE A 35 -4.23 -5.32 21.19
C PHE A 35 -5.38 -6.23 21.60
N ASN A 36 -5.08 -7.34 22.29
CA ASN A 36 -6.10 -8.30 22.70
C ASN A 36 -7.16 -7.65 23.59
N GLN A 37 -6.74 -6.82 24.56
CA GLN A 37 -7.67 -6.11 25.42
C GLN A 37 -8.60 -5.20 24.62
N HIS A 38 -8.06 -4.37 23.72
CA HIS A 38 -8.88 -3.49 22.91
C HIS A 38 -9.76 -4.25 21.91
N ASP A 39 -9.28 -5.35 21.34
CA ASP A 39 -10.05 -6.16 20.40
C ASP A 39 -11.25 -6.84 21.09
N GLU A 40 -11.08 -7.31 22.34
CA GLU A 40 -12.16 -7.83 23.18
C GLU A 40 -13.19 -6.75 23.54
N GLU A 41 -12.73 -5.54 23.89
CA GLU A 41 -13.61 -4.39 24.16
C GLU A 41 -14.38 -3.97 22.90
N ASP A 42 -13.73 -3.93 21.74
CA ASP A 42 -14.33 -3.61 20.45
C ASP A 42 -15.36 -4.69 20.04
N ASP A 43 -15.07 -5.98 20.27
CA ASP A 43 -16.02 -7.08 20.08
C ASP A 43 -17.27 -6.92 20.96
N PHE A 44 -17.08 -6.58 22.23
CA PHE A 44 -18.19 -6.34 23.17
C PHE A 44 -19.06 -5.16 22.73
N ASN A 45 -18.44 -4.11 22.17
CA ASN A 45 -19.13 -2.93 21.66
C ASN A 45 -19.70 -3.12 20.25
N GLY A 46 -19.50 -4.30 19.63
CA GLY A 46 -19.99 -4.60 18.28
C GLY A 46 -19.29 -3.80 17.18
N ILE A 47 -18.04 -3.40 17.41
CA ILE A 47 -17.23 -2.66 16.43
C ILE A 47 -16.65 -3.64 15.42
N ASP A 48 -17.03 -3.44 14.15
CA ASP A 48 -16.53 -4.20 13.02
C ASP A 48 -15.00 -4.12 12.90
N GLN A 49 -14.35 -5.25 12.57
CA GLN A 49 -12.89 -5.35 12.49
C GLN A 49 -12.28 -4.37 11.47
N CYS A 50 -12.95 -4.12 10.34
CA CYS A 50 -12.46 -3.20 9.32
C CYS A 50 -12.51 -1.73 9.77
N SER A 51 -13.31 -1.43 10.79
CA SER A 51 -13.49 -0.08 11.35
C SER A 51 -12.54 0.22 12.51
N ARG A 52 -11.75 -0.76 12.98
CA ARG A 52 -10.87 -0.59 14.14
C ARG A 52 -9.69 0.32 13.81
N GLY A 53 -9.55 1.38 14.62
CA GLY A 53 -8.49 2.36 14.52
C GLY A 53 -7.23 1.97 15.29
N VAL A 54 -6.17 2.77 15.14
CA VAL A 54 -4.91 2.62 15.88
C VAL A 54 -5.10 2.81 17.39
N ILE A 55 -4.32 2.07 18.19
CA ILE A 55 -4.25 2.22 19.65
C ILE A 55 -3.14 3.22 19.98
N LYS A 56 -3.49 4.23 20.78
CA LYS A 56 -2.57 5.31 21.17
C LYS A 56 -1.34 4.79 21.92
N ASP A 57 -1.54 3.91 22.89
CA ASP A 57 -0.46 3.41 23.73
C ASP A 57 0.54 2.57 22.93
N VAL A 58 0.04 1.73 22.01
CA VAL A 58 0.90 0.95 21.10
C VAL A 58 1.66 1.86 20.13
N ARG A 59 1.01 2.91 19.61
CA ARG A 59 1.66 3.90 18.74
C ARG A 59 2.87 4.54 19.43
N GLU A 60 2.75 4.86 20.71
CA GLU A 60 3.86 5.42 21.50
C GLU A 60 5.02 4.43 21.67
N GLU A 61 4.73 3.14 21.87
CA GLU A 61 5.75 2.09 21.98
C GLU A 61 6.48 1.84 20.64
N ILE A 62 5.74 1.81 19.52
CA ILE A 62 6.32 1.74 18.16
C ILE A 62 7.25 2.95 17.94
N PHE A 63 6.78 4.14 18.28
CA PHE A 63 7.58 5.36 18.13
C PHE A 63 8.87 5.29 18.95
N LYS A 64 8.79 4.92 20.23
CA LYS A 64 9.98 4.79 21.10
C LYS A 64 10.97 3.76 20.56
N ARG A 65 10.49 2.64 20.01
CA ARG A 65 11.32 1.58 19.43
C ARG A 65 12.11 2.03 18.20
N LEU A 66 11.52 2.93 17.41
CA LEU A 66 12.10 3.48 16.19
C LEU A 66 12.86 4.79 16.40
N ALA A 67 12.56 5.52 17.47
CA ALA A 67 13.23 6.76 17.83
C ALA A 67 14.74 6.54 17.95
N GLY A 68 15.52 7.37 17.25
CA GLY A 68 16.98 7.30 17.25
C GLY A 68 17.59 6.18 16.39
N SER A 69 16.78 5.43 15.62
CA SER A 69 17.26 4.48 14.61
C SER A 69 17.07 5.03 13.19
N SER A 70 18.01 4.74 12.30
CA SER A 70 17.82 4.83 10.84
C SER A 70 17.18 3.55 10.32
N PHE A 71 16.13 3.68 9.51
CA PHE A 71 15.44 2.54 8.94
C PHE A 71 14.82 2.80 7.57
N ILE A 72 14.56 1.71 6.85
CA ILE A 72 13.79 1.68 5.62
C ILE A 72 12.52 0.86 5.89
N VAL A 73 11.37 1.37 5.51
CA VAL A 73 10.11 0.61 5.54
C VAL A 73 9.79 0.13 4.13
N ILE A 74 9.59 -1.16 3.95
CA ILE A 74 8.99 -1.74 2.75
C ILE A 74 7.53 -1.99 3.09
N PHE A 75 6.64 -1.17 2.56
CA PHE A 75 5.21 -1.21 2.86
C PHE A 75 4.42 -1.73 1.67
N HIS A 76 3.81 -2.90 1.82
CA HIS A 76 2.85 -3.44 0.86
C HIS A 76 1.44 -3.02 1.26
N ASN A 77 0.93 -1.96 0.64
CA ASN A 77 -0.39 -1.42 0.96
C ASN A 77 -1.47 -2.02 0.06
N GLY A 78 -2.31 -2.90 0.60
CA GLY A 78 -3.49 -3.44 -0.09
C GLY A 78 -4.67 -2.49 -0.19
N SER A 79 -4.63 -1.33 0.47
CA SER A 79 -5.75 -0.40 0.53
C SER A 79 -5.94 0.38 -0.77
N SER A 80 -6.96 1.25 -0.81
CA SER A 80 -7.24 2.18 -1.92
C SER A 80 -6.97 3.66 -1.58
N HIS A 81 -6.45 3.96 -0.38
CA HIS A 81 -6.26 5.32 0.12
C HIS A 81 -4.92 5.50 0.86
N TYR A 82 -4.44 6.74 0.87
CA TYR A 82 -3.21 7.10 1.55
C TYR A 82 -3.29 6.79 3.05
N ILE A 83 -2.21 6.23 3.59
CA ILE A 83 -2.07 5.90 5.00
C ILE A 83 -0.87 6.65 5.58
N ASP A 84 -1.09 7.48 6.59
CA ASP A 84 0.03 8.06 7.32
C ASP A 84 0.62 7.01 8.28
N LEU A 85 1.82 6.50 7.96
CA LEU A 85 2.52 5.54 8.83
C LEU A 85 2.86 6.15 10.21
N TYR A 86 2.86 7.48 10.33
CA TYR A 86 2.99 8.16 11.62
C TYR A 86 1.80 7.87 12.54
N ASP A 87 0.60 7.62 12.00
CA ASP A 87 -0.57 7.22 12.81
C ASP A 87 -0.33 5.87 13.51
N CYS A 88 0.46 4.99 12.88
CA CYS A 88 0.89 3.72 13.49
C CYS A 88 2.11 3.89 14.40
N GLY A 89 2.75 5.06 14.43
CA GLY A 89 3.89 5.39 15.28
C GLY A 89 5.24 5.33 14.57
N ILE A 90 5.26 5.17 13.24
CA ILE A 90 6.50 5.14 12.46
C ILE A 90 6.95 6.57 12.16
N PRO A 91 8.08 7.06 12.70
CA PRO A 91 8.56 8.42 12.44
C PRO A 91 9.25 8.51 11.08
N VAL A 92 8.47 8.60 10.00
CA VAL A 92 8.97 8.86 8.64
C VAL A 92 9.28 10.35 8.52
N THR A 93 10.49 10.75 8.92
CA THR A 93 10.91 12.15 8.90
C THR A 93 12.19 12.38 8.10
N THR A 94 12.26 13.53 7.45
CA THR A 94 13.36 13.93 6.56
C THR A 94 14.70 14.05 7.30
N PHE A 95 14.68 14.35 8.60
CA PHE A 95 15.89 14.54 9.42
C PHE A 95 16.50 13.23 9.93
N LEU A 96 15.73 12.13 9.99
CA LEU A 96 16.24 10.82 10.40
C LEU A 96 16.79 9.99 9.24
N SER A 97 16.78 10.53 8.00
CA SER A 97 17.13 9.80 6.77
C SER A 97 16.33 8.50 6.57
N ASN A 98 15.16 8.40 7.20
CA ASN A 98 14.28 7.24 7.08
C ASN A 98 13.59 7.26 5.72
N LYS A 99 13.50 6.10 5.08
CA LYS A 99 12.93 5.96 3.74
C LYS A 99 11.76 5.00 3.77
N VAL A 100 10.79 5.22 2.88
CA VAL A 100 9.69 4.28 2.68
C VAL A 100 9.69 3.88 1.21
N LEU A 101 9.79 2.57 0.97
CA LEU A 101 9.44 1.95 -0.29
C LEU A 101 8.00 1.48 -0.17
N TRP A 102 7.10 2.06 -0.96
CA TRP A 102 5.67 1.83 -0.84
C TRP A 102 5.12 1.20 -2.12
N THR A 103 4.48 0.04 -2.00
CA THR A 103 3.75 -0.64 -3.10
C THR A 103 2.25 -0.66 -2.83
N TRP A 104 1.43 -0.68 -3.89
CA TRP A 104 -0.03 -0.58 -3.79
C TRP A 104 -0.72 -1.77 -4.45
N GLY A 105 -1.33 -2.64 -3.64
CA GLY A 105 -2.38 -3.58 -4.02
C GLY A 105 -2.02 -4.60 -5.09
N GLY A 106 -1.28 -5.65 -4.72
CA GLY A 106 -1.20 -6.92 -5.46
C GLY A 106 -0.79 -6.86 -6.93
N GLY A 107 -0.23 -5.74 -7.38
CA GLY A 107 0.09 -5.40 -8.78
C GLY A 107 0.27 -3.89 -8.94
N PHE A 108 0.69 -3.39 -10.11
CA PHE A 108 0.93 -1.96 -10.33
C PHE A 108 -0.38 -1.15 -10.41
N ARG A 109 -0.76 -0.47 -9.33
CA ARG A 109 -1.92 0.45 -9.35
C ARG A 109 -1.56 1.85 -9.86
N LEU A 110 -2.42 2.34 -10.74
CA LEU A 110 -2.21 3.52 -11.55
C LEU A 110 -2.52 4.84 -10.81
N ARG A 111 -1.68 5.85 -11.07
CA ARG A 111 -1.58 7.18 -10.42
C ARG A 111 -2.89 7.99 -10.31
N GLY A 112 -3.96 7.69 -11.06
CA GLY A 112 -5.13 8.58 -11.19
C GLY A 112 -6.32 8.32 -10.28
N ASN A 113 -6.41 7.18 -9.60
CA ASN A 113 -7.59 6.84 -8.78
C ASN A 113 -7.43 7.08 -7.28
N LEU A 114 -6.30 7.66 -6.86
CA LEU A 114 -5.98 7.85 -5.44
C LEU A 114 -6.48 9.22 -4.96
N LYS A 115 -7.62 9.23 -4.26
CA LYS A 115 -8.04 10.41 -3.48
C LYS A 115 -6.94 10.73 -2.44
N GLY A 116 -6.43 11.97 -2.45
CA GLY A 116 -5.50 12.47 -1.43
C GLY A 116 -4.04 12.65 -1.87
N TRP A 117 -3.69 12.28 -3.12
CA TRP A 117 -2.32 12.46 -3.66
C TRP A 117 -1.89 13.94 -3.76
N ASP A 118 -2.84 14.85 -4.00
CA ASP A 118 -2.53 16.29 -4.18
C ASP A 118 -2.17 17.02 -2.87
N SER A 119 -2.30 16.37 -1.71
CA SER A 119 -2.41 17.09 -0.43
C SER A 119 -1.15 17.17 0.44
N ILE A 120 -0.09 16.40 0.20
CA ILE A 120 1.06 16.37 1.13
C ILE A 120 2.37 16.22 0.34
N ASP A 121 3.46 16.78 0.90
CA ASP A 121 4.88 16.86 0.49
C ASP A 121 5.57 15.49 0.20
N PHE A 122 4.82 14.54 -0.38
CA PHE A 122 5.13 13.13 -0.64
C PHE A 122 6.28 12.92 -1.64
N GLN A 123 6.73 14.00 -2.29
CA GLN A 123 7.73 13.95 -3.35
C GLN A 123 9.17 13.72 -2.87
N ARG A 124 9.49 13.86 -1.57
CA ARG A 124 10.90 13.84 -1.12
C ARG A 124 11.42 12.53 -0.54
N ASN A 125 10.57 11.66 0.01
CA ASN A 125 11.02 10.51 0.82
C ASN A 125 10.56 9.13 0.33
N THR A 126 9.78 9.09 -0.75
CA THR A 126 9.31 7.85 -1.38
C THR A 126 10.08 7.63 -2.67
N TYR A 127 10.88 6.57 -2.75
CA TYR A 127 11.49 6.17 -4.03
C TYR A 127 10.41 5.49 -4.86
N MET A 128 9.86 6.22 -5.83
CA MET A 128 9.09 5.63 -6.91
C MET A 128 10.06 4.95 -7.88
N VAL A 129 9.78 3.69 -8.21
CA VAL A 129 10.51 2.89 -9.18
C VAL A 129 10.71 3.70 -10.48
N PRO A 130 11.96 3.88 -10.97
CA PRO A 130 12.24 4.62 -12.20
C PRO A 130 11.45 4.09 -13.39
N LEU A 131 11.06 4.97 -14.31
CA LEU A 131 10.27 4.66 -15.51
C LEU A 131 10.81 3.48 -16.35
N ALA A 132 12.11 3.18 -16.28
CA ALA A 132 12.74 2.07 -16.98
C ALA A 132 12.56 0.70 -16.29
N GLU A 133 12.36 0.67 -14.96
CA GLU A 133 12.05 -0.55 -14.20
C GLU A 133 10.54 -0.86 -14.24
N LEU A 134 9.72 0.14 -14.60
CA LEU A 134 8.27 -0.01 -14.78
C LEU A 134 7.92 -0.95 -15.95
N ASP A 135 8.67 -0.92 -17.06
CA ASP A 135 8.42 -1.80 -18.21
C ASP A 135 8.64 -3.28 -17.86
N HIS A 136 9.73 -3.59 -17.14
CA HIS A 136 9.99 -4.96 -16.69
C HIS A 136 8.90 -5.44 -15.72
N ALA A 137 8.49 -4.57 -14.81
CA ALA A 137 7.51 -4.93 -13.80
C ALA A 137 6.08 -5.05 -14.37
N LEU A 138 5.74 -4.25 -15.40
CA LEU A 138 4.52 -4.42 -16.19
C LEU A 138 4.52 -5.75 -16.94
N GLN A 139 5.66 -6.17 -17.50
CA GLN A 139 5.79 -7.46 -18.18
C GLN A 139 5.61 -8.64 -17.22
N GLU A 140 6.20 -8.57 -16.02
CA GLU A 140 6.06 -9.62 -15.01
C GLU A 140 4.61 -9.75 -14.51
N GLU A 141 3.95 -8.62 -14.22
CA GLU A 141 2.54 -8.58 -13.84
C GLU A 141 1.64 -9.11 -14.96
N ALA A 142 1.89 -8.69 -16.21
CA ALA A 142 1.12 -9.14 -17.36
C ALA A 142 1.26 -10.65 -17.59
N ALA A 143 2.45 -11.21 -17.35
CA ALA A 143 2.68 -12.65 -17.42
C ALA A 143 1.91 -13.41 -16.34
N ASP A 144 1.83 -12.89 -15.11
CA ASP A 144 1.03 -13.50 -14.05
C ASP A 144 -0.47 -13.45 -14.35
N VAL A 145 -0.98 -12.31 -14.82
CA VAL A 145 -2.39 -12.17 -15.23
C VAL A 145 -2.71 -13.08 -16.41
N ALA A 146 -1.83 -13.18 -17.40
CA ALA A 146 -1.97 -14.11 -18.52
C ALA A 146 -2.08 -15.56 -18.03
N ASN A 147 -1.21 -15.97 -17.10
CA ASN A 147 -1.23 -17.31 -16.52
C ASN A 147 -2.52 -17.60 -15.73
N ARG A 148 -3.05 -16.62 -15.00
CA ARG A 148 -4.29 -16.77 -14.23
C ARG A 148 -5.54 -16.80 -15.10
N MET A 149 -5.59 -15.94 -16.11
CA MET A 149 -6.79 -15.73 -16.92
C MET A 149 -6.83 -16.67 -18.13
N GLY A 150 -5.68 -16.97 -18.74
CA GLY A 150 -5.54 -17.86 -19.89
C GLY A 150 -6.22 -17.38 -21.18
N ILE A 151 -6.60 -16.09 -21.27
CA ILE A 151 -7.41 -15.53 -22.37
C ILE A 151 -6.58 -14.63 -23.29
N LEU A 152 -5.70 -13.82 -22.72
CA LEU A 152 -4.85 -12.86 -23.44
C LEU A 152 -3.38 -13.22 -23.24
N ASP A 153 -2.55 -12.95 -24.24
CA ASP A 153 -1.11 -13.03 -24.10
C ASP A 153 -0.55 -11.88 -23.25
N PRO A 154 0.61 -12.06 -22.61
CA PRO A 154 1.22 -11.03 -21.78
C PRO A 154 1.44 -9.71 -22.50
N ASP A 155 1.81 -9.70 -23.79
CA ASP A 155 2.12 -8.47 -24.52
C ASP A 155 0.85 -7.61 -24.71
N THR A 156 -0.28 -8.25 -25.04
CA THR A 156 -1.60 -7.60 -25.14
C THR A 156 -2.07 -7.06 -23.79
N ILE A 157 -1.77 -7.76 -22.69
CA ILE A 157 -2.07 -7.27 -21.33
C ILE A 157 -1.19 -6.06 -20.97
N VAL A 158 0.09 -6.06 -21.35
CA VAL A 158 0.98 -4.89 -21.21
C VAL A 158 0.40 -3.70 -21.99
N GLU A 159 -0.06 -3.90 -23.23
CA GLU A 159 -0.70 -2.84 -24.00
C GLU A 159 -1.96 -2.31 -23.32
N CYS A 160 -2.80 -3.18 -22.75
CA CYS A 160 -3.95 -2.77 -21.94
C CYS A 160 -3.54 -1.89 -20.74
N PHE A 161 -2.50 -2.29 -19.99
CA PHE A 161 -1.98 -1.52 -18.86
C PHE A 161 -1.42 -0.17 -19.29
N GLN A 162 -0.63 -0.14 -20.38
CA GLN A 162 -0.07 1.09 -20.93
C GLN A 162 -1.15 2.02 -21.48
N TYR A 163 -2.21 1.49 -22.08
CA TYR A 163 -3.34 2.27 -22.57
C TYR A 163 -4.05 3.00 -21.44
N VAL A 164 -4.42 2.26 -20.38
CA VAL A 164 -4.99 2.86 -19.17
C VAL A 164 -4.00 3.87 -18.59
N TRP A 165 -2.69 3.57 -18.58
CA TRP A 165 -1.66 4.48 -18.09
C TRP A 165 -1.64 5.83 -18.81
N LYS A 166 -1.55 5.80 -20.15
CA LYS A 166 -1.51 6.98 -21.00
C LYS A 166 -2.77 7.83 -20.85
N GLN A 167 -3.92 7.16 -20.76
CA GLN A 167 -5.22 7.84 -20.78
C GLN A 167 -5.67 8.36 -19.40
N THR A 168 -5.13 7.82 -18.31
CA THR A 168 -5.40 8.31 -16.95
C THR A 168 -4.79 9.69 -16.68
N CYS A 169 -3.85 10.14 -17.52
CA CYS A 169 -3.39 11.53 -17.52
C CYS A 169 -4.39 12.50 -18.22
N ALA A 170 -5.44 11.99 -18.87
CA ALA A 170 -6.34 12.75 -19.75
C ALA A 170 -7.79 12.91 -19.22
N GLY A 171 -8.13 12.35 -18.04
CA GLY A 171 -9.46 12.57 -17.43
C GLY A 171 -9.85 11.54 -16.36
N GLN A 172 -10.97 11.77 -15.69
CA GLN A 172 -11.58 10.83 -14.74
C GLN A 172 -12.47 9.83 -15.48
N ILE A 173 -11.89 8.69 -15.87
CA ILE A 173 -12.63 7.55 -16.45
C ILE A 173 -12.72 6.45 -15.39
N ASP A 174 -13.92 5.88 -15.20
CA ASP A 174 -14.09 4.67 -14.40
C ASP A 174 -13.58 3.45 -15.19
N TRP A 175 -12.28 3.22 -15.09
CA TRP A 175 -11.61 2.11 -15.75
C TRP A 175 -12.12 0.74 -15.29
N GLY A 176 -12.63 0.62 -14.07
CA GLY A 176 -13.20 -0.65 -13.59
C GLY A 176 -14.46 -1.05 -14.37
N MET A 177 -15.27 -0.06 -14.77
CA MET A 177 -16.51 -0.30 -15.50
C MET A 177 -16.34 -0.24 -17.02
N HIS A 178 -15.37 0.53 -17.52
CA HIS A 178 -15.33 0.89 -18.94
C HIS A 178 -14.05 0.52 -19.69
N ALA A 179 -13.00 0.03 -19.03
CA ALA A 179 -11.72 -0.24 -19.69
C ALA A 179 -11.85 -1.14 -20.92
N SER A 180 -12.61 -2.24 -20.82
CA SER A 180 -12.80 -3.18 -21.94
C SER A 180 -13.43 -2.53 -23.16
N ASN A 181 -14.37 -1.60 -23.00
CA ASN A 181 -15.00 -0.90 -24.11
C ASN A 181 -13.97 -0.06 -24.88
N TYR A 182 -13.07 0.61 -24.17
CA TYR A 182 -12.02 1.43 -24.80
C TYR A 182 -10.96 0.56 -25.48
N TRP A 183 -10.55 -0.54 -24.85
CA TRP A 183 -9.61 -1.49 -25.46
C TRP A 183 -10.16 -2.07 -26.77
N VAL A 184 -11.45 -2.41 -26.82
CA VAL A 184 -12.11 -2.86 -28.05
C VAL A 184 -12.22 -1.74 -29.09
N CYS A 185 -12.62 -0.53 -28.67
CA CYS A 185 -12.76 0.61 -29.59
C CYS A 185 -11.44 0.97 -30.29
N ASP A 186 -10.32 0.85 -29.58
CA ASP A 186 -9.00 1.20 -30.09
C ASP A 186 -8.22 -0.03 -30.61
N GLY A 187 -8.85 -1.20 -30.64
CA GLY A 187 -8.33 -2.42 -31.27
C GLY A 187 -7.18 -3.10 -30.53
N ILE A 188 -7.12 -2.94 -29.20
CA ILE A 188 -6.14 -3.61 -28.33
C ILE A 188 -6.58 -5.06 -28.04
N ILE A 189 -7.90 -5.29 -27.91
CA ILE A 189 -8.52 -6.63 -27.76
C ILE A 189 -9.68 -6.84 -28.72
#